data_AF-A0A5N6T3Z3-F1
#
_entry.id   AF-A0A5N6T3Z3-F1
#
_cell.length_a   1.000
_cell.length_b   1.000
_cell.length_c   1.000
_cell.angle_alpha   90.00
_cell.angle_beta   90.00
_cell.angle_gamma   90.00
#
_symmetry.space_group_name_H-M   'P 1'
#
loop_
_entity.id
_entity.type
_entity.pdbx_description
1 polymer ?
#
loop_
_entity_poly.entity_id
_entity_poly.type
_entity_poly.pdbx_seq_one_letter_code
_entity_poly.pdbx_strand_id
1 'polypeptide(L)'
;MRNLNYQSRAIRYWGLQQTTAMVDAMPLETYSFLSERREQLLQSFNNCLENYANVIPSTWPRGSEQLGRRRKLTPSELNELKRAGSTYIHMHPSTDTTFGNQVDIRLQQVRLWLPGAELQPDSAGPKLLKVYLTHLGEEIIQDRDHSNLTFLHDRVTVIFEYDPARVLSAGDISSDHVFNVQSLEGTHYNNTPAGQGSIAAIGPFAWWKVDVPGGDVNLDGVTEAYLEFRGTSRPPR
;
A
#
# COMPACT_ATOMS: atom_id res chain seq x y z
N MET A 1 18.48 19.13 -15.58
CA MET A 1 18.38 19.07 -14.10
C MET A 1 17.13 18.32 -13.64
N ARG A 2 15.91 18.71 -14.06
CA ARG A 2 14.65 18.00 -13.72
C ARG A 2 14.70 16.47 -13.92
N ASN A 3 15.16 15.99 -15.07
CA ASN A 3 15.24 14.54 -15.35
C ASN A 3 16.24 13.80 -14.45
N LEU A 4 17.38 14.44 -14.11
CA LEU A 4 18.36 13.86 -13.17
C LEU A 4 17.76 13.74 -11.77
N ASN A 5 16.96 14.73 -11.35
CA ASN A 5 16.26 14.67 -10.06
C ASN A 5 15.16 13.61 -10.05
N TYR A 6 14.45 13.40 -11.17
CA TYR A 6 13.50 12.28 -11.27
C TYR A 6 14.17 10.92 -11.19
N GLN A 7 15.30 10.73 -11.88
CA GLN A 7 16.10 9.51 -11.78
C GLN A 7 16.61 9.31 -10.35
N SER A 8 17.14 10.36 -9.72
CA SER A 8 17.62 10.36 -8.34
C SER A 8 16.52 9.95 -7.34
N ARG A 9 15.29 10.45 -7.52
CA ARG A 9 14.12 10.06 -6.71
C ARG A 9 13.70 8.61 -6.96
N ALA A 10 13.67 8.17 -8.21
CA ALA A 10 13.34 6.79 -8.56
C ALA A 10 14.35 5.80 -7.98
N ILE A 11 15.65 6.10 -8.07
CA ILE A 11 16.72 5.30 -7.45
C ILE A 11 16.55 5.24 -5.93
N ARG A 12 16.27 6.37 -5.28
CA ARG A 12 16.01 6.40 -3.83
C ARG A 12 14.81 5.54 -3.44
N TYR A 13 13.71 5.60 -4.21
CA TYR A 13 12.48 4.88 -3.88
C TYR A 13 12.58 3.38 -4.14
N TRP A 14 13.06 2.98 -5.32
CA TRP A 14 13.14 1.57 -5.72
C TRP A 14 14.36 0.86 -5.14
N GLY A 15 15.46 1.58 -5.01
CA GLY A 15 16.72 1.08 -4.49
C GLY A 15 16.90 1.24 -2.99
N LEU A 16 15.98 1.94 -2.32
CA LEU A 16 16.04 2.28 -0.90
C LEU A 16 17.41 2.88 -0.47
N GLN A 17 18.01 3.69 -1.34
CA GLN A 17 19.27 4.37 -1.05
C GLN A 17 19.01 5.61 -0.18
N GLN A 18 19.62 5.71 1.01
CA GLN A 18 19.42 6.85 1.91
C GLN A 18 19.81 8.19 1.27
N THR A 19 20.87 8.20 0.45
CA THR A 19 21.40 9.41 -0.19
C THR A 19 21.34 9.29 -1.70
N THR A 20 20.56 10.17 -2.32
CA THR A 20 20.67 10.43 -3.76
C THR A 20 20.79 11.94 -3.96
N ALA A 21 21.96 12.39 -4.43
CA ALA A 21 22.18 13.82 -4.60
C ALA A 21 21.17 14.41 -5.62
N MET A 22 20.61 15.55 -5.27
CA MET A 22 19.75 16.33 -6.17
C MET A 22 20.61 17.42 -6.80
N VAL A 23 20.28 17.80 -8.03
CA VAL A 23 20.91 18.92 -8.72
C VAL A 23 20.00 20.14 -8.54
N ASP A 24 20.57 21.22 -8.02
CA ASP A 24 19.86 22.49 -7.88
C ASP A 24 19.45 23.05 -9.24
N ALA A 25 18.39 23.85 -9.28
CA ALA A 25 17.88 24.39 -10.54
C ALA A 25 18.71 25.57 -11.08
N MET A 26 19.61 26.13 -10.26
CA MET A 26 20.44 27.28 -10.57
C MET A 26 21.74 27.21 -9.76
N PRO A 27 22.89 27.65 -10.33
CA PRO A 27 23.06 28.16 -11.70
C PRO A 27 22.91 27.07 -12.78
N LEU A 28 22.90 27.47 -14.06
CA LEU A 28 22.93 26.55 -15.18
C LEU A 28 24.25 25.76 -15.15
N GLU A 29 24.16 24.48 -14.80
CA GLU A 29 25.31 23.60 -14.69
C GLU A 29 25.98 23.33 -16.04
N THR A 30 27.29 23.11 -16.02
CA THR A 30 28.07 22.81 -17.21
C THR A 30 27.74 21.43 -17.78
N TYR A 31 28.01 21.24 -19.07
CA TYR A 31 27.86 19.92 -19.71
C TYR A 31 28.68 18.84 -18.99
N SER A 32 29.93 19.14 -18.59
CA SER A 32 30.79 18.19 -17.89
C SER A 32 30.19 17.76 -16.55
N PHE A 33 29.66 18.70 -15.77
CA PHE A 33 28.98 18.41 -14.52
C PHE A 33 27.74 17.54 -14.73
N LEU A 34 26.90 17.86 -15.72
CA LEU A 34 25.69 17.09 -16.02
C LEU A 34 26.01 15.68 -16.52
N SER A 35 27.09 15.50 -17.29
CA SER A 35 27.56 14.21 -17.77
C SER A 35 28.07 13.34 -16.62
N GLU A 36 28.92 13.89 -15.75
CA GLU A 36 29.42 13.22 -14.56
C GLU A 36 28.26 12.79 -13.64
N ARG A 37 27.29 13.69 -13.42
CA ARG A 37 26.12 13.38 -12.60
C ARG A 37 25.28 12.25 -13.19
N ARG A 38 25.13 12.20 -14.51
CA ARG A 38 24.43 11.11 -15.20
C ARG A 38 25.16 9.78 -15.02
N GLU A 39 26.48 9.77 -15.13
CA GLU A 39 27.30 8.55 -14.91
C GLU A 39 27.18 8.05 -13.47
N GLN A 40 27.22 8.95 -12.49
CA GLN A 40 26.99 8.61 -11.08
C GLN A 40 25.61 8.00 -10.85
N LEU A 41 24.55 8.59 -11.43
CA LEU A 41 23.20 8.03 -11.33
C LEU A 41 23.07 6.67 -12.02
N LEU A 42 23.72 6.47 -13.17
CA LEU A 42 23.74 5.19 -13.86
C LEU A 42 24.44 4.12 -13.00
N GLN A 43 25.55 4.46 -12.37
CA GLN A 43 26.24 3.55 -11.44
C GLN A 43 25.37 3.21 -10.24
N SER A 44 24.73 4.22 -9.60
CA SER A 44 23.79 3.99 -8.51
C SER A 44 22.63 3.10 -8.92
N PHE A 45 22.08 3.30 -10.12
CA PHE A 45 21.01 2.47 -10.68
C PHE A 45 21.46 1.02 -10.88
N ASN A 46 22.63 0.79 -11.46
CA ASN A 46 23.17 -0.56 -11.67
C ASN A 46 23.39 -1.27 -10.32
N ASN A 47 23.93 -0.58 -9.32
CA ASN A 47 24.09 -1.13 -7.97
C ASN A 47 22.73 -1.51 -7.34
N CYS A 48 21.70 -0.65 -7.52
CA CYS A 48 20.34 -0.98 -7.09
C CYS A 48 19.80 -2.22 -7.79
N LEU A 49 19.99 -2.33 -9.10
CA LEU A 49 19.52 -3.44 -9.91
C LEU A 49 20.19 -4.76 -9.49
N GLU A 50 21.50 -4.76 -9.28
CA GLU A 50 22.25 -5.92 -8.78
C GLU A 50 21.74 -6.36 -7.41
N ASN A 51 21.58 -5.42 -6.47
CA ASN A 51 21.01 -5.71 -5.15
C ASN A 51 19.58 -6.25 -5.25
N TYR A 52 18.78 -5.71 -6.16
CA TYR A 52 17.41 -6.15 -6.38
C TYR A 52 17.35 -7.56 -6.97
N ALA A 53 18.20 -7.87 -7.94
CA ALA A 53 18.27 -9.16 -8.61
C ALA A 53 18.80 -10.27 -7.69
N ASN A 54 19.67 -9.93 -6.75
CA ASN A 54 20.26 -10.89 -5.80
C ASN A 54 19.32 -11.30 -4.65
N VAL A 55 18.15 -10.66 -4.51
CA VAL A 55 17.19 -10.95 -3.43
C VAL A 55 15.81 -11.19 -4.01
N ILE A 56 15.39 -12.46 -4.03
CA ILE A 56 14.04 -12.85 -4.43
C ILE A 56 13.03 -12.33 -3.40
N PRO A 57 12.10 -11.44 -3.79
CA PRO A 57 11.04 -10.99 -2.89
C PRO A 57 10.13 -12.15 -2.48
N SER A 58 9.72 -12.17 -1.23
CA SER A 58 8.63 -13.03 -0.76
C SER A 58 7.31 -12.41 -1.16
N THR A 59 6.46 -13.16 -1.86
CA THR A 59 5.09 -12.74 -2.19
C THR A 59 4.11 -13.34 -1.18
N TRP A 60 3.16 -12.54 -0.72
CA TRP A 60 2.13 -12.95 0.22
C TRP A 60 0.77 -12.33 -0.15
N PRO A 61 -0.30 -13.15 -0.17
CA PRO A 61 -0.29 -14.61 -0.05
C PRO A 61 0.39 -15.29 -1.25
N ARG A 62 0.76 -16.59 -1.13
CA ARG A 62 1.39 -17.34 -2.24
C ARG A 62 0.41 -17.72 -3.35
N GLY A 63 -0.88 -17.75 -3.03
CA GLY A 63 -1.96 -18.03 -3.99
C GLY A 63 -3.13 -17.06 -3.79
N SER A 64 -3.96 -16.91 -4.82
CA SER A 64 -5.12 -16.01 -4.82
C SER A 64 -6.11 -16.31 -3.69
N GLU A 65 -6.30 -17.59 -3.36
CA GLU A 65 -7.28 -18.07 -2.39
C GLU A 65 -6.86 -17.89 -0.93
N GLN A 66 -5.55 -17.77 -0.68
CA GLN A 66 -5.02 -17.60 0.67
C GLN A 66 -5.23 -16.18 1.17
N LEU A 67 -5.39 -16.00 2.47
CA LEU A 67 -5.44 -14.66 3.06
C LEU A 67 -4.05 -14.03 3.13
N GLY A 68 -4.01 -12.73 2.88
CA GLY A 68 -2.84 -11.89 3.09
C GLY A 68 -2.53 -11.65 4.57
N ARG A 69 -1.60 -10.74 4.83
CA ARG A 69 -1.22 -10.36 6.20
C ARG A 69 -2.32 -9.48 6.79
N ARG A 70 -2.78 -9.77 8.00
CA ARG A 70 -3.92 -9.08 8.61
C ARG A 70 -3.54 -8.36 9.88
N ARG A 71 -3.95 -7.10 10.00
CA ARG A 71 -3.98 -6.34 11.25
C ARG A 71 -5.40 -6.23 11.76
N LYS A 72 -5.65 -6.63 13.00
CA LYS A 72 -6.94 -6.38 13.66
C LYS A 72 -7.04 -4.89 14.02
N LEU A 73 -8.17 -4.26 13.74
CA LEU A 73 -8.43 -2.91 14.21
C LEU A 73 -8.49 -2.88 15.75
N THR A 74 -7.95 -1.83 16.33
CA THR A 74 -8.08 -1.55 17.77
C THR A 74 -9.53 -1.21 18.11
N PRO A 75 -9.95 -1.38 19.39
CA PRO A 75 -11.30 -1.01 19.81
C PRO A 75 -11.67 0.45 19.50
N SER A 76 -10.71 1.38 19.64
CA SER A 76 -10.92 2.79 19.30
C SER A 76 -11.15 3.02 17.81
N GLU A 77 -10.35 2.38 16.96
CA GLU A 77 -10.50 2.50 15.49
C GLU A 77 -11.85 1.92 15.03
N LEU A 78 -12.25 0.77 15.57
CA LEU A 78 -13.53 0.13 15.25
C LEU A 78 -14.72 0.95 15.75
N ASN A 79 -14.67 1.46 16.98
CA ASN A 79 -15.74 2.31 17.51
C ASN A 79 -15.91 3.59 16.71
N GLU A 80 -14.81 4.21 16.28
CA GLU A 80 -14.85 5.37 15.41
C GLU A 80 -15.48 5.03 14.06
N LEU A 81 -15.07 3.91 13.45
CA LEU A 81 -15.63 3.44 12.19
C LEU A 81 -17.14 3.19 12.29
N LYS A 82 -17.61 2.54 13.35
CA LYS A 82 -19.05 2.30 13.59
C LYS A 82 -19.83 3.60 13.78
N ARG A 83 -19.25 4.58 14.48
CA ARG A 83 -19.91 5.86 14.80
C ARG A 83 -19.97 6.81 13.61
N ALA A 84 -18.85 6.96 12.89
CA ALA A 84 -18.68 7.99 11.87
C ALA A 84 -18.74 7.43 10.43
N GLY A 85 -18.82 6.11 10.26
CA GLY A 85 -18.65 5.46 8.96
C GLY A 85 -17.23 5.57 8.41
N SER A 86 -16.30 6.14 9.17
CA SER A 86 -14.92 6.35 8.76
C SER A 86 -13.96 6.32 9.95
N THR A 87 -12.70 5.97 9.71
CA THR A 87 -11.67 5.99 10.75
C THR A 87 -10.28 6.19 10.13
N TYR A 88 -9.34 6.68 10.93
CA TYR A 88 -7.93 6.80 10.56
C TYR A 88 -7.11 5.74 11.28
N ILE A 89 -6.26 5.05 10.53
CA ILE A 89 -5.39 3.99 11.00
C ILE A 89 -3.95 4.41 10.74
N HIS A 90 -3.13 4.44 11.78
CA HIS A 90 -1.70 4.70 11.65
C HIS A 90 -0.92 3.39 11.72
N MET A 91 -0.22 3.09 10.63
CA MET A 91 0.68 1.94 10.53
C MET A 91 2.12 2.45 10.67
N HIS A 92 2.85 1.98 11.67
CA HIS A 92 4.24 2.39 11.88
C HIS A 92 5.14 1.16 12.13
N PRO A 93 6.34 1.06 11.51
CA PRO A 93 7.14 -0.16 11.56
C PRO A 93 7.62 -0.52 12.98
N SER A 94 7.74 0.46 13.89
CA SER A 94 8.18 0.20 15.26
C SER A 94 7.07 -0.31 16.20
N THR A 95 5.80 -0.21 15.80
CA THR A 95 4.65 -0.58 16.64
C THR A 95 3.79 -1.66 16.02
N ASP A 96 3.84 -1.82 14.70
CA ASP A 96 3.03 -2.79 13.98
C ASP A 96 3.77 -4.13 13.82
N THR A 97 3.09 -5.21 14.18
CA THR A 97 3.66 -6.58 14.13
C THR A 97 3.17 -7.40 12.93
N THR A 98 2.30 -6.84 12.09
CA THR A 98 1.61 -7.53 10.98
C THR A 98 2.58 -8.19 10.00
N PHE A 99 3.74 -7.56 9.82
CA PHE A 99 4.75 -7.99 8.85
C PHE A 99 5.96 -8.67 9.50
N GLY A 100 5.97 -8.84 10.82
CA GLY A 100 7.10 -9.42 11.55
C GLY A 100 8.40 -8.66 11.26
N ASN A 101 9.47 -9.39 10.96
CA ASN A 101 10.79 -8.81 10.68
C ASN A 101 11.04 -8.51 9.18
N GLN A 102 9.99 -8.40 8.36
CA GLN A 102 10.12 -8.14 6.94
C GLN A 102 10.40 -6.67 6.64
N VAL A 103 11.11 -6.41 5.54
CA VAL A 103 11.52 -5.09 5.07
C VAL A 103 11.14 -4.90 3.60
N ASP A 104 11.34 -3.69 3.05
CA ASP A 104 11.00 -3.36 1.65
C ASP A 104 9.61 -3.89 1.26
N ILE A 105 8.61 -3.55 2.09
CA ILE A 105 7.25 -4.07 1.94
C ILE A 105 6.52 -3.23 0.90
N ARG A 106 6.00 -3.90 -0.13
CA ARG A 106 5.36 -3.29 -1.30
C ARG A 106 3.97 -3.86 -1.49
N LEU A 107 2.97 -3.00 -1.47
CA LEU A 107 1.57 -3.39 -1.53
C LEU A 107 1.06 -3.51 -2.95
N GLN A 108 0.30 -4.59 -3.18
CA GLN A 108 -0.48 -4.82 -4.38
C GLN A 108 -1.97 -4.57 -4.13
N GLN A 109 -2.45 -4.98 -2.96
CA GLN A 109 -3.86 -4.82 -2.55
C GLN A 109 -3.96 -4.53 -1.06
N VAL A 110 -4.99 -3.79 -0.68
CA VAL A 110 -5.42 -3.59 0.71
C VAL A 110 -6.92 -3.79 0.79
N ARG A 111 -7.38 -4.51 1.82
CA ARG A 111 -8.79 -4.87 2.01
C ARG A 111 -9.16 -4.63 3.46
N LEU A 112 -10.40 -4.26 3.71
CA LEU A 112 -10.95 -4.21 5.06
C LEU A 112 -12.12 -5.17 5.15
N TRP A 113 -11.97 -6.17 6.00
CA TRP A 113 -13.03 -7.12 6.33
C TRP A 113 -13.80 -6.64 7.55
N LEU A 114 -15.11 -6.59 7.43
CA LEU A 114 -16.06 -6.27 8.50
C LEU A 114 -17.03 -7.45 8.68
N PRO A 115 -16.61 -8.55 9.34
CA PRO A 115 -17.51 -9.66 9.61
C PRO A 115 -18.73 -9.24 10.43
N GLY A 116 -19.91 -9.71 10.02
CA GLY A 116 -21.17 -9.35 10.67
C GLY A 116 -21.71 -7.96 10.27
N ALA A 117 -21.12 -7.32 9.26
CA ALA A 117 -21.75 -6.18 8.62
C ALA A 117 -22.99 -6.64 7.83
N GLU A 118 -24.03 -5.81 7.83
CA GLU A 118 -25.26 -6.08 7.10
C GLU A 118 -25.55 -4.94 6.14
N LEU A 119 -26.16 -5.26 5.01
CA LEU A 119 -26.68 -4.26 4.08
C LEU A 119 -28.21 -4.26 4.17
N GLN A 120 -28.83 -3.08 4.17
CA GLN A 120 -30.28 -2.99 4.17
C GLN A 120 -30.86 -3.75 2.97
N PRO A 121 -31.89 -4.58 3.17
CA PRO A 121 -32.50 -5.36 2.10
C PRO A 121 -33.00 -4.42 1.00
N ASP A 122 -32.62 -4.69 -0.24
CA ASP A 122 -33.30 -4.15 -1.42
C ASP A 122 -33.68 -5.31 -2.33
N SER A 123 -34.70 -5.07 -3.12
CA SER A 123 -35.36 -5.99 -4.05
C SER A 123 -34.49 -6.47 -5.23
N ALA A 124 -33.21 -6.09 -5.30
CA ALA A 124 -32.33 -6.36 -6.45
C ALA A 124 -30.98 -6.98 -6.05
N GLY A 125 -30.92 -8.31 -6.00
CA GLY A 125 -29.67 -9.09 -6.03
C GLY A 125 -28.74 -8.95 -4.81
N PRO A 126 -27.57 -9.63 -4.83
CA PRO A 126 -26.59 -9.53 -3.76
C PRO A 126 -25.99 -8.12 -3.73
N LYS A 127 -26.17 -7.40 -2.61
CA LYS A 127 -25.52 -6.12 -2.37
C LYS A 127 -24.07 -6.35 -1.93
N LEU A 128 -23.13 -5.68 -2.60
CA LEU A 128 -21.72 -5.69 -2.24
C LEU A 128 -21.43 -4.55 -1.27
N LEU A 129 -20.69 -4.84 -0.20
CA LEU A 129 -20.18 -3.80 0.69
C LEU A 129 -18.95 -3.17 0.05
N LYS A 130 -19.01 -1.87 -0.21
CA LYS A 130 -17.89 -1.08 -0.74
C LYS A 130 -17.16 -0.38 0.40
N VAL A 131 -15.84 -0.56 0.47
CA VAL A 131 -14.97 0.13 1.42
C VAL A 131 -13.92 0.92 0.65
N TYR A 132 -13.76 2.19 0.98
CA TYR A 132 -12.71 3.05 0.43
C TYR A 132 -11.53 3.08 1.40
N LEU A 133 -10.34 2.86 0.85
CA LEU A 133 -9.09 2.81 1.58
C LEU A 133 -8.14 3.84 0.96
N THR A 134 -7.83 4.89 1.70
CA THR A 134 -6.99 5.99 1.23
C THR A 134 -5.67 6.03 1.98
N HIS A 135 -4.58 5.78 1.28
CA HIS A 135 -3.23 6.06 1.76
C HIS A 135 -2.96 7.57 1.68
N LEU A 136 -2.61 8.21 2.81
CA LEU A 136 -2.56 9.69 2.89
C LEU A 136 -1.32 10.34 2.28
N GLY A 137 -0.33 9.56 1.85
CA GLY A 137 0.76 10.00 0.99
C GLY A 137 2.13 10.10 1.66
N GLU A 138 2.18 10.24 2.98
CA GLU A 138 3.42 10.06 3.75
C GLU A 138 3.57 8.60 4.14
N GLU A 139 4.71 8.00 3.82
CA GLU A 139 5.01 6.59 4.13
C GLU A 139 6.45 6.38 4.60
N ILE A 140 6.66 5.26 5.27
CA ILE A 140 7.97 4.75 5.67
C ILE A 140 8.21 3.40 4.99
N ILE A 141 9.38 3.24 4.36
CA ILE A 141 9.84 1.95 3.88
C ILE A 141 11.19 1.66 4.53
N GLN A 142 11.30 0.46 5.11
CA GLN A 142 12.55 0.02 5.73
C GLN A 142 13.45 -0.63 4.69
N ASP A 143 14.74 -0.25 4.69
CA ASP A 143 15.77 -0.98 3.96
C ASP A 143 16.14 -2.30 4.66
N ARG A 144 17.11 -3.02 4.10
CA ARG A 144 17.54 -4.33 4.63
C ARG A 144 18.25 -4.26 5.98
N ASP A 145 18.66 -3.07 6.40
CA ASP A 145 19.27 -2.81 7.71
C ASP A 145 18.25 -2.21 8.69
N HIS A 146 16.94 -2.23 8.36
CA HIS A 146 15.84 -1.62 9.10
C HIS A 146 15.92 -0.10 9.26
N SER A 147 16.71 0.57 8.42
CA SER A 147 16.70 2.03 8.41
C SER A 147 15.39 2.52 7.81
N ASN A 148 14.74 3.48 8.47
CA ASN A 148 13.51 4.07 7.98
C ASN A 148 13.81 5.10 6.87
N LEU A 149 13.26 4.87 5.67
CA LEU A 149 13.23 5.87 4.61
C LEU A 149 11.82 6.44 4.47
N THR A 150 11.68 7.75 4.70
CA THR A 150 10.41 8.46 4.51
C THR A 150 10.24 8.91 3.07
N PHE A 151 9.01 8.77 2.57
CA PHE A 151 8.59 9.22 1.25
C PHE A 151 7.28 10.01 1.35
N LEU A 152 7.09 10.91 0.38
CA LEU A 152 5.87 11.69 0.23
C LEU A 152 5.40 11.59 -1.22
N HIS A 153 4.12 11.25 -1.39
CA HIS A 153 3.45 11.16 -2.67
C HIS A 153 1.98 11.62 -2.55
N ASP A 154 1.28 11.73 -3.67
CA ASP A 154 -0.14 12.07 -3.67
C ASP A 154 -0.98 10.94 -3.05
N ARG A 155 -2.14 11.29 -2.48
CA ARG A 155 -3.05 10.30 -1.89
C ARG A 155 -3.42 9.22 -2.89
N VAL A 156 -3.43 7.96 -2.43
CA VAL A 156 -3.82 6.80 -3.24
C VAL A 156 -5.09 6.22 -2.63
N THR A 157 -6.19 6.20 -3.39
CA THR A 157 -7.46 5.61 -2.95
C THR A 157 -7.73 4.33 -3.72
N VAL A 158 -8.03 3.25 -2.99
CA VAL A 158 -8.51 2.00 -3.56
C VAL A 158 -9.87 1.64 -2.98
N ILE A 159 -10.65 0.90 -3.76
CA ILE A 159 -11.96 0.41 -3.36
C ILE A 159 -11.84 -1.09 -3.14
N PHE A 160 -12.45 -1.60 -2.09
CA PHE A 160 -12.59 -3.02 -1.81
C PHE A 160 -14.07 -3.38 -1.76
N GLU A 161 -14.48 -4.40 -2.51
CA GLU A 161 -15.87 -4.85 -2.59
C GLU A 161 -15.97 -6.35 -2.26
N TYR A 162 -16.86 -6.69 -1.32
CA TYR A 162 -17.15 -8.08 -0.95
C TYR A 162 -18.63 -8.30 -0.62
N ASP A 163 -19.09 -9.55 -0.62
CA ASP A 163 -20.44 -9.93 -0.20
C ASP A 163 -20.50 -10.12 1.33
N PRO A 164 -21.12 -9.20 2.10
CA PRO A 164 -21.14 -9.28 3.55
C PRO A 164 -22.07 -10.39 4.07
N ALA A 165 -23.05 -10.86 3.29
CA ALA A 165 -23.93 -11.95 3.69
C ALA A 165 -23.18 -13.30 3.80
N ARG A 166 -22.00 -13.40 3.19
CA ARG A 166 -21.10 -14.56 3.26
C ARG A 166 -20.01 -14.43 4.31
N VAL A 167 -19.84 -13.26 4.93
CA VAL A 167 -18.77 -12.99 5.89
C VAL A 167 -19.39 -12.60 7.24
N LEU A 168 -19.92 -13.60 7.95
CA LEU A 168 -20.61 -13.38 9.23
C LEU A 168 -19.63 -13.37 10.41
N SER A 169 -18.52 -14.09 10.29
CA SER A 169 -17.48 -14.23 11.31
C SER A 169 -16.07 -14.14 10.70
N ALA A 170 -15.06 -14.02 11.55
CA ALA A 170 -13.67 -13.97 11.10
C ALA A 170 -13.22 -15.25 10.36
N GLY A 171 -13.87 -16.39 10.61
CA GLY A 171 -13.62 -17.66 9.94
C GLY A 171 -14.16 -17.71 8.51
N ASP A 172 -15.12 -16.85 8.19
CA ASP A 172 -15.76 -16.77 6.87
C ASP A 172 -15.01 -15.84 5.90
N ILE A 173 -13.96 -15.15 6.38
CA ILE A 173 -13.12 -14.31 5.53
C ILE A 173 -12.43 -15.19 4.50
N SER A 174 -12.82 -15.06 3.23
CA SER A 174 -12.22 -15.76 2.09
C SER A 174 -12.09 -14.83 0.90
N SER A 175 -11.07 -15.09 0.07
CA SER A 175 -10.90 -14.40 -1.21
C SER A 175 -12.00 -14.72 -2.23
N ASP A 176 -12.71 -15.84 -2.04
CA ASP A 176 -13.88 -16.24 -2.84
C ASP A 176 -15.06 -15.25 -2.74
N HIS A 177 -15.02 -14.35 -1.76
CA HIS A 177 -16.09 -13.37 -1.52
C HIS A 177 -15.73 -11.98 -2.03
N VAL A 178 -14.56 -11.83 -2.67
CA VAL A 178 -14.05 -10.56 -3.21
C VAL A 178 -14.52 -10.37 -4.64
N PHE A 179 -15.08 -9.20 -4.93
CA PHE A 179 -15.66 -8.89 -6.25
C PHE A 179 -14.80 -7.95 -7.09
N ASN A 180 -13.69 -7.45 -6.55
CA ASN A 180 -12.75 -6.63 -7.30
C ASN A 180 -11.29 -6.91 -6.93
N VAL A 181 -10.41 -6.80 -7.93
CA VAL A 181 -8.97 -6.93 -7.77
C VAL A 181 -8.34 -5.55 -7.94
N GLN A 182 -7.70 -5.07 -6.88
CA GLN A 182 -6.90 -3.85 -6.94
C GLN A 182 -5.55 -4.14 -7.59
N SER A 183 -5.00 -3.16 -8.29
CA SER A 183 -3.63 -3.19 -8.80
C SER A 183 -2.94 -1.87 -8.41
N LEU A 184 -2.46 -1.81 -7.16
CA LEU A 184 -1.65 -0.67 -6.69
C LEU A 184 -0.36 -0.54 -7.51
N GLU A 185 0.12 -1.66 -8.05
CA GLU A 185 1.15 -1.72 -9.09
C GLU A 185 0.51 -1.43 -10.45
N GLY A 186 0.71 -0.22 -11.00
CA GLY A 186 0.41 0.07 -12.41
C GLY A 186 -0.94 0.71 -12.76
N THR A 187 -1.68 1.29 -11.82
CA THR A 187 -2.85 2.14 -12.14
C THR A 187 -2.56 3.61 -11.85
N HIS A 188 -2.79 4.48 -12.84
CA HIS A 188 -2.96 5.91 -12.57
C HIS A 188 -4.42 6.16 -12.19
N TYR A 189 -4.65 7.18 -11.35
CA TYR A 189 -5.95 7.84 -11.10
C TYR A 189 -7.07 7.38 -12.06
N ASN A 190 -8.19 6.91 -11.52
CA ASN A 190 -9.35 6.43 -12.27
C ASN A 190 -9.14 5.17 -13.12
N ASN A 191 -8.44 4.16 -12.60
CA ASN A 191 -8.40 2.81 -13.20
C ASN A 191 -7.80 2.76 -14.62
N THR A 192 -6.97 3.74 -14.99
CA THR A 192 -6.33 3.77 -16.31
C THR A 192 -5.08 2.89 -16.26
N PRO A 193 -4.93 1.88 -17.14
CA PRO A 193 -3.73 1.06 -17.19
C PRO A 193 -2.52 1.96 -17.48
N ALA A 194 -1.54 1.96 -16.59
CA ALA A 194 -0.26 2.60 -16.88
C ALA A 194 0.50 1.72 -17.88
N GLY A 195 0.63 2.19 -19.13
CA GLY A 195 1.74 1.76 -19.98
C GLY A 195 3.08 2.10 -19.31
N GLN A 196 4.17 1.44 -19.72
CA GLN A 196 5.56 1.58 -19.20
C GLN A 196 5.81 2.86 -18.37
N GLY A 197 5.62 2.75 -17.06
CA GLY A 197 5.52 3.89 -16.14
C GLY A 197 4.71 3.59 -14.90
N SER A 198 4.78 2.35 -14.38
CA SER A 198 4.04 1.95 -13.18
C SER A 198 4.35 2.88 -12.01
N ILE A 199 3.30 3.31 -11.31
CA ILE A 199 3.49 3.87 -9.96
C ILE A 199 4.22 2.80 -9.16
N ALA A 200 5.22 3.27 -8.43
CA ALA A 200 6.00 2.40 -7.58
C ALA A 200 5.12 1.95 -6.42
N ALA A 201 5.07 0.64 -6.16
CA ALA A 201 4.21 0.08 -5.12
C ALA A 201 4.49 0.78 -3.77
N ILE A 202 3.41 1.28 -3.16
CA ILE A 202 3.43 1.94 -1.85
C ILE A 202 3.64 0.91 -0.73
N GLY A 203 4.20 1.35 0.38
CA GLY A 203 4.32 0.58 1.60
C GLY A 203 3.07 0.60 2.46
N PRO A 204 2.98 -0.27 3.48
CA PRO A 204 1.87 -0.28 4.43
C PRO A 204 2.00 0.78 5.52
N PHE A 205 3.22 1.22 5.83
CA PHE A 205 3.49 2.06 6.98
C PHE A 205 3.24 3.54 6.69
N ALA A 206 2.00 3.93 6.91
CA ALA A 206 1.48 5.26 6.66
C ALA A 206 0.21 5.52 7.48
N TRP A 207 -0.33 6.72 7.34
CA TRP A 207 -1.71 6.98 7.68
C TRP A 207 -2.64 6.49 6.57
N TRP A 208 -3.61 5.67 6.97
CA TRP A 208 -4.70 5.20 6.14
C TRP A 208 -6.01 5.80 6.63
N LYS A 209 -6.82 6.30 5.71
CA LYS A 209 -8.23 6.62 5.97
C LYS A 209 -9.09 5.49 5.42
N VAL A 210 -9.98 5.00 6.25
CA VAL A 210 -11.01 4.02 5.89
C VAL A 210 -12.34 4.75 5.85
N ASP A 211 -13.10 4.57 4.77
CA ASP A 211 -14.47 5.06 4.66
C ASP A 211 -15.40 3.93 4.20
N VAL A 212 -16.45 3.70 4.98
CA VAL A 212 -17.58 2.82 4.67
C VAL A 212 -18.77 3.75 4.47
N PRO A 213 -19.20 4.02 3.22
CA PRO A 213 -20.26 4.97 2.95
C PRO A 213 -21.53 4.63 3.74
N GLY A 214 -22.00 5.59 4.54
CA GLY A 214 -23.24 5.45 5.31
C GLY A 214 -24.48 5.44 4.42
N GLY A 215 -25.59 4.95 4.96
CA GLY A 215 -26.92 4.94 4.32
C GLY A 215 -27.55 3.55 4.29
N ASP A 216 -26.79 2.57 3.82
CA ASP A 216 -27.28 1.20 3.59
C ASP A 216 -26.56 0.15 4.44
N VAL A 217 -25.54 0.53 5.22
CA VAL A 217 -24.69 -0.40 5.98
C VAL A 217 -25.03 -0.35 7.47
N ASN A 218 -25.36 -1.49 8.05
CA ASN A 218 -25.44 -1.70 9.49
C ASN A 218 -24.15 -2.39 9.97
N LEU A 219 -23.47 -1.78 10.93
CA LEU A 219 -22.22 -2.29 11.51
C LEU A 219 -22.39 -2.80 12.94
N ASP A 220 -23.61 -2.86 13.48
CA ASP A 220 -23.86 -3.23 14.88
C ASP A 220 -23.34 -4.64 15.20
N GLY A 221 -23.52 -5.59 14.28
CA GLY A 221 -23.01 -6.96 14.36
C GLY A 221 -21.48 -7.10 14.22
N VAL A 222 -20.78 -6.04 13.78
CA VAL A 222 -19.32 -6.06 13.64
C VAL A 222 -18.67 -5.91 15.02
N THR A 223 -18.06 -7.00 15.48
CA THR A 223 -17.33 -7.09 16.76
C THR A 223 -15.81 -7.06 16.59
N GLU A 224 -15.33 -7.44 15.41
CA GLU A 224 -13.92 -7.40 15.01
C GLU A 224 -13.82 -6.92 13.55
N ALA A 225 -12.72 -6.27 13.20
CA ALA A 225 -12.45 -5.83 11.84
C ALA A 225 -10.97 -6.06 11.52
N TYR A 226 -10.66 -6.38 10.26
CA TYR A 226 -9.31 -6.75 9.83
C TYR A 226 -8.90 -5.99 8.58
N LEU A 227 -7.78 -5.27 8.67
CA LEU A 227 -7.09 -4.71 7.52
C LEU A 227 -6.16 -5.78 6.95
N GLU A 228 -6.50 -6.34 5.80
CA GLU A 228 -5.68 -7.30 5.06
C GLU A 228 -4.82 -6.56 4.04
N PHE A 229 -3.54 -6.92 4.01
CA PHE A 229 -2.60 -6.47 3.02
C PHE A 229 -2.22 -7.65 2.13
N ARG A 230 -1.90 -7.37 0.86
CA ARG A 230 -1.29 -8.32 -0.07
C ARG A 230 -0.17 -7.62 -0.83
N GLY A 231 0.92 -8.33 -1.09
CA GLY A 231 2.04 -7.76 -1.82
C GLY A 231 3.34 -8.55 -1.66
N THR A 232 4.45 -7.83 -1.69
CA THR A 232 5.79 -8.41 -1.59
C THR A 232 6.56 -7.81 -0.43
N SER A 233 7.57 -8.54 0.03
CA SER A 233 8.52 -8.08 1.02
C SER A 233 9.87 -8.76 0.83
N ARG A 234 10.90 -8.27 1.52
CA ARG A 234 12.21 -8.89 1.57
C ARG A 234 12.56 -9.36 2.97
N PRO A 235 13.36 -10.43 3.10
CA PRO A 235 14.05 -10.69 4.35
C PRO A 235 15.05 -9.56 4.63
N PRO A 236 15.31 -9.26 5.91
CA PRO A 236 16.37 -8.36 6.30
C PRO A 236 17.74 -8.95 5.92
N ARG A 237 18.81 -8.19 6.15
CA ARG A 237 20.17 -8.68 5.94
C ARG A 237 20.59 -9.71 6.98
#